data_AF-A0A7J3JAC7-F1
#
_entry.id   AF-A0A7J3JAC7-F1
#
_cell.length_a   1.000
_cell.length_b   1.000
_cell.length_c   1.000
_cell.angle_alpha   90.00
_cell.angle_beta   90.00
_cell.angle_gamma   90.00
#
_symmetry.space_group_name_H-M   'P 1'
#
loop_
_entity.id
_entity.type
_entity.pdbx_description
1 polymer ?
#
loop_
_entity_poly.entity_id
_entity_poly.type
_entity_poly.pdbx_seq_one_letter_code
_entity_poly.pdbx_strand_id
1 'polypeptide(L)'
;MLKILSDICQRLQRLPLIAKLFLQGIILTGVLAEVAFYLDGAQTSFMMYMPPIGFALLLVVTYLIQPIAVGALNIFLINILYGTKGWQVEFWLNGIFLLLAFTTTNLVFQTTLGWSLLVAAVVDVALLAIPFGAIARFSNGGWKKPIN
;
A
#
# COMPACT_ATOMS: atom_id res chain seq x y z
N MET A 1 -11.63 7.51 25.30
CA MET A 1 -11.11 6.88 24.08
C MET A 1 -11.55 7.61 22.80
N LEU A 2 -12.87 7.81 22.57
CA LEU A 2 -13.40 8.52 21.39
C LEU A 2 -12.88 9.97 21.20
N LYS A 3 -12.73 10.74 22.28
CA LYS A 3 -12.20 12.12 22.22
C LYS A 3 -10.74 12.21 21.77
N ILE A 4 -9.91 11.27 22.20
CA ILE A 4 -8.48 11.23 21.84
C ILE A 4 -8.33 10.90 20.34
N LEU A 5 -9.12 9.95 19.84
CA LEU A 5 -9.14 9.57 18.44
C LEU A 5 -9.61 10.71 17.53
N SER A 6 -10.62 11.47 17.96
CA SER A 6 -11.09 12.64 17.22
C SER A 6 -10.05 13.75 17.17
N ASP A 7 -9.34 13.99 18.28
CA ASP A 7 -8.30 15.02 18.36
C ASP A 7 -7.09 14.68 17.48
N ILE A 8 -6.70 13.39 17.43
CA ILE A 8 -5.64 12.91 16.54
C ILE A 8 -6.05 13.08 15.08
N CYS A 9 -7.27 12.70 14.71
CA CYS A 9 -7.77 12.88 13.33
C CYS A 9 -7.76 14.36 12.93
N GLN A 10 -8.21 15.27 13.81
CA GLN A 10 -8.16 16.71 13.53
C GLN A 10 -6.73 17.23 13.36
N ARG A 11 -5.77 16.75 14.16
CA ARG A 11 -4.36 17.13 14.01
C ARG A 11 -3.78 16.63 12.68
N LEU A 12 -4.06 15.39 12.31
CA LEU A 12 -3.63 14.80 11.04
C LEU A 12 -4.22 15.55 9.82
N GLN A 13 -5.48 16.00 9.93
CA GLN A 13 -6.13 16.81 8.90
C GLN A 13 -5.54 18.21 8.74
N ARG A 14 -4.84 18.74 9.74
CA ARG A 14 -4.16 20.05 9.66
C ARG A 14 -2.75 19.97 9.08
N LEU A 15 -2.21 18.78 8.83
CA LEU A 15 -0.90 18.62 8.22
C LEU A 15 -0.86 19.21 6.81
N PRO A 16 0.31 19.72 6.36
CA PRO A 16 0.47 20.15 4.99
C PRO A 16 0.26 18.96 4.05
N LEU A 17 -0.21 19.24 2.82
CA LEU A 17 -0.55 18.20 1.85
C LEU A 17 0.58 17.19 1.64
N ILE A 18 1.81 17.68 1.52
CA ILE A 18 2.98 16.84 1.27
C ILE A 18 3.24 15.86 2.43
N ALA A 19 3.01 16.30 3.67
CA ALA A 19 3.13 15.43 4.85
C ALA A 19 2.02 14.37 4.89
N LYS A 20 0.80 14.70 4.46
CA LYS A 20 -0.30 13.73 4.35
C LYS A 20 0.00 12.67 3.27
N LEU A 21 0.46 13.10 2.10
CA LEU A 21 0.85 12.21 1.01
C LEU A 21 2.01 11.30 1.44
N PHE A 22 3.02 11.87 2.08
CA PHE A 22 4.14 11.11 2.61
C PHE A 22 3.70 10.07 3.65
N LEU A 23 2.86 10.46 4.62
CA LEU A 23 2.36 9.55 5.65
C LEU A 23 1.51 8.42 5.05
N GLN A 24 0.59 8.76 4.14
CA GLN A 24 -0.22 7.78 3.41
C GLN A 24 0.68 6.80 2.63
N GLY A 25 1.67 7.36 1.95
CA GLY A 25 2.70 6.63 1.21
C GLY A 25 3.44 5.61 2.05
N ILE A 26 4.08 6.06 3.13
CA ILE A 26 4.85 5.20 4.05
C ILE A 26 4.00 4.06 4.59
N ILE A 27 2.77 4.36 5.02
CA ILE A 27 1.91 3.32 5.60
C ILE A 27 1.56 2.27 4.54
N LEU A 28 1.21 2.70 3.31
CA LEU A 28 0.86 1.79 2.24
C LEU A 28 2.06 0.95 1.77
N THR A 29 3.21 1.58 1.50
CA THR A 29 4.42 0.88 1.07
C THR A 29 4.98 -0.01 2.16
N GLY A 30 4.90 0.41 3.43
CA GLY A 30 5.29 -0.39 4.59
C GLY A 30 4.48 -1.67 4.71
N VAL A 31 3.14 -1.58 4.62
CA VAL A 31 2.26 -2.76 4.64
C VAL A 31 2.53 -3.67 3.45
N LEU A 32 2.75 -3.11 2.25
CA LEU A 32 3.11 -3.90 1.06
C LEU A 32 4.44 -4.64 1.25
N ALA A 33 5.44 -3.98 1.84
CA ALA A 33 6.73 -4.58 2.15
C ALA A 33 6.60 -5.72 3.17
N GLU A 34 5.88 -5.52 4.28
CA GLU A 34 5.63 -6.55 5.29
C GLU A 34 4.96 -7.78 4.68
N VAL A 35 3.92 -7.58 3.88
CA VAL A 35 3.23 -8.69 3.20
C VAL A 35 4.17 -9.37 2.20
N ALA A 36 5.00 -8.63 1.47
CA ALA A 36 5.98 -9.21 0.56
C ALA A 36 6.99 -10.12 1.29
N PHE A 37 7.52 -9.69 2.44
CA PHE A 37 8.40 -10.54 3.26
C PHE A 37 7.70 -11.80 3.78
N TYR A 38 6.46 -11.65 4.25
CA TYR A 38 5.69 -12.79 4.72
C TYR A 38 5.45 -13.81 3.60
N LEU A 39 5.11 -13.33 2.41
CA LEU A 39 4.89 -14.18 1.23
C LEU A 39 6.17 -14.83 0.71
N ASP A 40 7.31 -14.15 0.76
CA ASP A 40 8.63 -14.70 0.41
C ASP A 40 9.01 -15.88 1.32
N GLY A 41 8.80 -15.73 2.63
CA GLY A 41 9.00 -16.81 3.60
C GLY A 41 8.01 -17.97 3.41
N ALA A 42 6.73 -17.66 3.14
CA ALA A 42 5.69 -18.65 2.89
C ALA A 42 5.94 -19.42 1.58
N GLN A 43 6.39 -18.75 0.53
CA GLN A 43 6.82 -19.36 -0.74
C GLN A 43 7.90 -20.40 -0.51
N THR A 44 8.94 -20.02 0.22
CA THR A 44 10.08 -20.88 0.53
C THR A 44 9.64 -22.14 1.27
N SER A 45 8.69 -22.02 2.22
CA SER A 45 8.27 -23.15 3.06
C SER A 45 7.18 -24.02 2.42
N PHE A 46 6.15 -23.43 1.81
CA PHE A 46 5.01 -24.16 1.26
C PHE A 46 5.26 -24.73 -0.14
N MET A 47 6.00 -24.03 -1.01
CA MET A 47 6.26 -24.55 -2.36
C MET A 47 7.23 -25.73 -2.35
N MET A 48 8.08 -25.85 -1.32
CA MET A 48 8.91 -27.05 -1.12
C MET A 48 8.10 -28.30 -0.76
N TYR A 49 6.98 -28.15 -0.05
CA TYR A 49 6.19 -29.28 0.46
C TYR A 49 5.02 -29.67 -0.45
N MET A 50 4.28 -28.69 -1.01
CA MET A 50 3.15 -28.92 -1.90
C MET A 50 3.13 -27.88 -3.03
N PRO A 51 3.90 -28.08 -4.12
CA PRO A 51 4.11 -27.05 -5.14
C PRO A 51 2.83 -26.52 -5.80
N PRO A 52 1.88 -27.37 -6.28
CA PRO A 52 0.70 -26.87 -6.98
C PRO A 52 -0.28 -26.11 -6.06
N ILE A 53 -0.47 -26.61 -4.83
CA ILE A 53 -1.40 -26.03 -3.86
C ILE A 53 -0.79 -24.74 -3.27
N GLY A 54 0.51 -24.77 -2.94
CA GLY A 54 1.24 -23.60 -2.45
C GLY A 54 1.25 -22.47 -3.48
N PHE A 55 1.46 -22.78 -4.76
CA PHE A 55 1.38 -21.79 -5.84
C PHE A 55 -0.04 -21.21 -6.01
N ALA A 56 -1.08 -22.05 -5.99
CA ALA A 56 -2.46 -21.56 -6.07
C ALA A 56 -2.83 -20.65 -4.88
N LEU A 57 -2.44 -21.03 -3.66
CA LEU A 57 -2.63 -20.21 -2.47
C LEU A 57 -1.90 -18.87 -2.57
N LEU A 58 -0.64 -18.90 -3.01
CA LEU A 58 0.15 -17.70 -3.23
C LEU A 58 -0.56 -16.75 -4.20
N LEU A 59 -1.02 -17.24 -5.35
CA LEU A 59 -1.72 -16.40 -6.33
C LEU A 59 -2.99 -15.77 -5.75
N VAL A 60 -3.78 -16.54 -4.99
CA VAL A 60 -4.99 -16.03 -4.35
C VAL A 60 -4.65 -14.97 -3.30
N VAL A 61 -3.64 -15.21 -2.46
CA VAL A 61 -3.26 -14.24 -1.43
C VAL A 61 -2.72 -12.96 -2.07
N THR A 62 -1.79 -13.08 -3.02
CA THR A 62 -1.13 -11.95 -3.67
C THR A 62 -2.09 -11.14 -4.55
N TYR A 63 -2.93 -11.78 -5.37
CA TYR A 63 -3.70 -11.06 -6.39
C TYR A 63 -5.19 -10.86 -6.06
N LEU A 64 -5.73 -11.53 -5.03
CA LEU A 64 -7.10 -11.32 -4.57
C LEU A 64 -7.15 -10.68 -3.18
N ILE A 65 -6.53 -11.31 -2.18
CA ILE A 65 -6.67 -10.89 -0.77
C ILE A 65 -5.89 -9.60 -0.49
N GLN A 66 -4.62 -9.54 -0.89
CA GLN A 66 -3.74 -8.41 -0.61
C GLN A 66 -4.25 -7.09 -1.25
N PRO A 67 -4.71 -7.05 -2.52
CA PRO A 67 -5.27 -5.83 -3.10
C PRO A 67 -6.53 -5.34 -2.38
N ILE A 68 -7.39 -6.27 -1.93
CA ILE A 68 -8.57 -5.92 -1.12
C ILE A 68 -8.15 -5.26 0.18
N ALA A 69 -7.19 -5.86 0.90
CA ALA A 69 -6.73 -5.34 2.17
C ALA A 69 -6.06 -3.96 2.02
N VAL A 70 -5.19 -3.80 1.03
CA VAL A 70 -4.49 -2.54 0.73
C VAL A 70 -5.48 -1.46 0.27
N GLY A 71 -6.45 -1.80 -0.58
CA GLY A 71 -7.49 -0.89 -1.01
C GLY A 71 -8.36 -0.39 0.15
N ALA A 72 -8.73 -1.28 1.07
CA ALA A 72 -9.48 -0.92 2.28
C ALA A 72 -8.66 -0.01 3.22
N LEU A 73 -7.39 -0.34 3.44
CA LEU A 73 -6.46 0.48 4.21
C LEU A 73 -6.32 1.88 3.59
N ASN A 74 -6.20 1.96 2.27
CA ASN A 74 -6.06 3.24 1.60
C ASN A 74 -7.30 4.14 1.80
N ILE A 75 -8.50 3.58 1.69
CA ILE A 75 -9.74 4.33 1.97
C ILE A 75 -9.78 4.82 3.41
N PHE A 76 -9.38 3.97 4.37
CA PHE A 76 -9.30 4.35 5.76
C PHE A 76 -8.35 5.53 5.98
N LEU A 77 -7.14 5.47 5.40
CA LEU A 77 -6.17 6.57 5.45
C LEU A 77 -6.70 7.85 4.82
N ILE A 78 -7.40 7.75 3.69
CA ILE A 78 -7.97 8.90 3.01
C ILE A 78 -9.04 9.59 3.87
N ASN A 79 -9.93 8.81 4.49
CA ASN A 79 -10.96 9.33 5.38
C ASN A 79 -10.35 10.03 6.60
N ILE A 80 -9.26 9.50 7.17
CA ILE A 80 -8.57 10.12 8.30
C ILE A 80 -7.82 11.38 7.88
N LEU A 81 -6.98 11.32 6.85
CA LEU A 81 -6.05 12.39 6.49
C LEU A 81 -6.71 13.56 5.75
N TYR A 82 -7.75 13.28 4.97
CA TYR A 82 -8.41 14.28 4.12
C TYR A 82 -9.86 14.56 4.52
N GLY A 83 -10.40 13.85 5.52
CA GLY A 83 -11.76 14.10 6.04
C GLY A 83 -12.85 13.83 5.02
N THR A 84 -12.55 13.10 3.95
CA THR A 84 -13.54 12.72 2.93
C THR A 84 -14.48 11.66 3.50
N LYS A 85 -15.76 11.72 3.12
CA LYS A 85 -16.76 10.70 3.44
C LYS A 85 -17.23 10.06 2.14
N GLY A 86 -17.07 8.74 2.02
CA GLY A 86 -17.57 7.95 0.88
C GLY A 86 -16.77 6.68 0.64
N TRP A 87 -17.47 5.57 0.36
CA TRP A 87 -16.88 4.37 -0.22
C TRP A 87 -16.66 4.62 -1.70
N GLN A 88 -15.42 4.85 -2.10
CA GLN A 88 -15.11 5.10 -3.51
C GLN A 88 -15.10 3.78 -4.26
N VAL A 89 -15.86 3.75 -5.35
CA VAL A 89 -16.11 2.57 -6.20
C VAL A 89 -14.81 2.02 -6.83
N GLU A 90 -13.75 2.84 -6.89
CA GLU A 90 -12.42 2.48 -7.41
C GLU A 90 -11.52 1.75 -6.39
N PHE A 91 -12.05 1.46 -5.19
CA PHE A 91 -11.46 0.67 -4.10
C PHE A 91 -10.55 -0.48 -4.57
N TRP A 92 -11.06 -1.31 -5.49
CA TRP A 92 -10.40 -2.56 -5.89
C TRP A 92 -9.26 -2.32 -6.89
N LEU A 93 -9.49 -1.41 -7.85
CA LEU A 93 -8.48 -0.99 -8.83
C LEU A 93 -7.30 -0.31 -8.13
N ASN A 94 -7.56 0.43 -7.06
CA ASN A 94 -6.54 1.13 -6.31
C ASN A 94 -5.57 0.16 -5.62
N GLY A 95 -6.09 -0.84 -4.89
CA GLY A 95 -5.26 -1.85 -4.24
C GLY A 95 -4.44 -2.67 -5.23
N ILE A 96 -5.03 -3.07 -6.36
CA ILE A 96 -4.32 -3.80 -7.43
C ILE A 96 -3.22 -2.93 -8.04
N PHE A 97 -3.53 -1.67 -8.35
CA PHE A 97 -2.57 -0.76 -8.98
C PHE A 97 -1.37 -0.47 -8.06
N LEU A 98 -1.62 -0.24 -6.76
CA LEU A 98 -0.55 -0.06 -5.77
C LEU A 98 0.32 -1.31 -5.62
N LEU A 99 -0.31 -2.49 -5.60
CA LEU A 99 0.42 -3.76 -5.57
C LEU A 99 1.29 -3.93 -6.81
N LEU A 100 0.75 -3.71 -8.01
CA LEU A 100 1.48 -3.86 -9.26
C LEU A 100 2.63 -2.87 -9.35
N ALA A 101 2.43 -1.61 -8.96
CA ALA A 101 3.48 -0.61 -8.93
C ALA A 101 4.62 -1.01 -7.98
N PHE A 102 4.28 -1.49 -6.78
CA PHE A 102 5.26 -1.92 -5.77
C PHE A 102 6.04 -3.13 -6.26
N THR A 103 5.35 -4.19 -6.66
CA THR A 103 5.98 -5.44 -7.15
C THR A 103 6.84 -5.20 -8.39
N THR A 104 6.39 -4.35 -9.32
CA THR A 104 7.18 -4.00 -10.52
C THR A 104 8.45 -3.26 -10.14
N THR A 105 8.37 -2.26 -9.25
CA THR A 105 9.55 -1.46 -8.89
C THR A 105 10.56 -2.30 -8.12
N ASN A 106 10.07 -3.11 -7.19
CA ASN A 106 10.88 -4.04 -6.42
C ASN A 106 11.57 -5.08 -7.33
N LEU A 107 10.83 -5.65 -8.30
CA LEU A 107 11.39 -6.58 -9.28
C LEU A 107 12.46 -5.91 -10.16
N VAL A 108 12.24 -4.66 -10.59
CA VAL A 108 13.25 -3.91 -11.34
C VAL A 108 14.52 -3.73 -10.50
N PHE A 109 14.41 -3.34 -9.22
CA PHE A 109 15.58 -3.21 -8.35
C PHE A 109 16.30 -4.54 -8.14
N GLN A 110 15.58 -5.64 -7.91
CA GLN A 110 16.20 -6.95 -7.75
C GLN A 110 16.90 -7.43 -9.02
N THR A 111 16.27 -7.24 -10.19
CA THR A 111 16.78 -7.77 -11.47
C THR A 111 17.88 -6.90 -12.08
N THR A 112 17.78 -5.57 -11.96
CA THR A 112 18.75 -4.66 -12.60
C THR A 112 19.91 -4.29 -11.68
N LEU A 113 19.66 -4.16 -10.37
CA LEU A 113 20.66 -3.74 -9.40
C LEU A 113 21.18 -4.92 -8.55
N GLY A 114 20.59 -6.11 -8.68
CA GLY A 114 20.99 -7.30 -7.92
C GLY A 114 20.68 -7.17 -6.42
N TRP A 115 19.78 -6.27 -6.04
CA TRP A 115 19.46 -6.02 -4.64
C TRP A 115 18.66 -7.16 -4.04
N SER A 116 18.86 -7.42 -2.74
CA SER A 116 17.97 -8.32 -2.00
C SER A 116 16.59 -7.70 -1.83
N LEU A 117 15.56 -8.52 -1.66
CA LEU A 117 14.19 -8.08 -1.36
C LEU A 117 14.16 -7.06 -0.22
N LEU A 118 14.97 -7.28 0.82
CA LEU A 118 15.07 -6.38 1.98
C LEU A 118 15.51 -4.97 1.58
N VAL A 119 16.61 -4.88 0.82
CA VAL A 119 17.17 -3.59 0.40
C VAL A 119 16.22 -2.90 -0.57
N ALA A 120 15.68 -3.64 -1.54
CA ALA A 120 14.71 -3.11 -2.50
C ALA A 120 13.45 -2.57 -1.81
N ALA A 121 12.88 -3.31 -0.85
CA ALA A 121 11.67 -2.90 -0.14
C ALA A 121 11.88 -1.68 0.77
N VAL A 122 13.03 -1.58 1.45
CA VAL A 122 13.37 -0.39 2.26
C VAL A 122 13.50 0.85 1.37
N VAL A 123 14.15 0.69 0.21
CA VAL A 123 14.30 1.77 -0.76
C VAL A 123 12.96 2.16 -1.38
N ASP A 124 12.10 1.20 -1.71
CA ASP A 124 10.74 1.45 -2.17
C ASP A 124 9.95 2.27 -1.15
N VAL A 125 10.02 1.90 0.14
CA VAL A 125 9.34 2.65 1.20
C VAL A 125 9.86 4.07 1.30
N ALA A 126 11.18 4.28 1.24
CA ALA A 126 11.79 5.60 1.39
C ALA A 126 11.59 6.52 0.17
N LEU A 127 11.83 6.00 -1.04
CA LEU A 127 11.78 6.79 -2.28
C LEU A 127 10.36 6.94 -2.81
N LEU A 128 9.54 5.89 -2.69
CA LEU A 128 8.24 5.85 -3.35
C LEU A 128 7.10 6.28 -2.44
N ALA A 129 7.34 6.62 -1.17
CA ALA A 129 6.31 7.11 -0.26
C ALA A 129 5.47 8.26 -0.88
N ILE A 130 6.11 9.33 -1.35
CA ILE A 130 5.37 10.47 -1.93
C ILE A 130 4.64 10.08 -3.23
N PRO A 131 5.30 9.43 -4.23
CA PRO A 131 4.61 8.91 -5.41
C PRO A 131 3.41 8.00 -5.09
N PHE A 132 3.56 7.08 -4.13
CA PHE A 132 2.50 6.16 -3.74
C PHE A 132 1.36 6.88 -3.04
N GLY A 133 1.63 7.82 -2.15
CA GLY A 133 0.59 8.66 -1.55
C GLY A 133 -0.19 9.46 -2.59
N ALA A 134 0.50 9.99 -3.60
CA ALA A 134 -0.13 10.72 -4.70
C ALA A 134 -1.01 9.81 -5.57
N ILE A 135 -0.48 8.65 -5.98
CA ILE A 135 -1.22 7.63 -6.75
C ILE A 135 -2.45 7.17 -5.98
N ALA A 136 -2.27 6.81 -4.72
CA ALA A 136 -3.30 6.29 -3.83
C ALA A 136 -4.47 7.27 -3.64
N ARG A 137 -4.19 8.58 -3.64
CA ARG A 137 -5.21 9.64 -3.59
C ARG A 137 -5.86 9.86 -4.96
N PHE A 138 -5.11 9.81 -6.05
CA PHE A 138 -5.62 10.05 -7.41
C PHE A 138 -6.63 8.99 -7.83
N SER A 139 -6.30 7.71 -7.63
CA SER A 139 -7.12 6.52 -7.93
C SER A 139 -8.36 6.37 -7.05
N ASN A 140 -8.60 7.34 -6.17
CA ASN A 140 -9.74 7.42 -5.29
C ASN A 140 -10.41 8.78 -5.49
N GLY A 141 -10.59 9.21 -6.75
CA GLY A 141 -11.30 10.45 -7.10
C GLY A 141 -10.81 11.74 -6.43
N GLY A 142 -9.62 11.74 -5.78
CA GLY A 142 -9.09 12.86 -5.01
C GLY A 142 -8.73 14.06 -5.88
N TRP A 143 -8.65 13.86 -7.20
CA TRP A 143 -8.50 14.90 -8.21
C TRP A 143 -9.73 15.81 -8.34
N LYS A 144 -10.92 15.32 -7.98
CA LYS A 144 -12.18 16.12 -8.02
C LYS A 144 -12.36 17.03 -6.80
N LYS A 145 -11.53 16.88 -5.76
CA LYS A 145 -11.57 17.75 -4.57
C LYS A 145 -10.31 18.63 -4.58
N PRO A 146 -10.47 19.97 -4.61
CA PRO A 146 -9.33 20.88 -4.77
C PRO A 146 -8.29 20.69 -3.66
N ILE A 147 -7.04 20.90 -4.04
CA ILE A 147 -5.91 20.99 -3.13
C ILE A 147 -6.00 22.36 -2.45
N ASN A 148 -6.58 22.40 -1.25
CA ASN A 148 -6.52 23.57 -0.38
C ASN A 148 -5.36 23.43 0.60
#